data_AF-A0A7C8RK59-F1
#
_entry.id   AF-A0A7C8RK59-F1
#
_cell.length_a   1.000
_cell.length_b   1.000
_cell.length_c   1.000
_cell.angle_alpha   90.00
_cell.angle_beta   90.00
_cell.angle_gamma   90.00
#
_symmetry.space_group_name_H-M   'P 1'
#
loop_
_entity.id
_entity.type
_entity.pdbx_description
1 polymer ?
#
loop_
_entity_poly.entity_id
_entity_poly.type
_entity_poly.pdbx_seq_one_letter_code
_entity_poly.pdbx_strand_id
1 'polypeptide(L)'
;MIAAVERRIEERAELKRRGGDDSIMSVNDAPAKLIAREIDRRISKGEAPGQWPPLGSAARRLWTADMQYTEALRQLSQFQKHDLPAAANAPPGAFGISGPLQTLADLTSVAMEDFKVVYFGEGDLEKLQLCYMLEQQQRNAIGDNLNPVQAIAEYKKRLDKGTSWDVIRPALQLSIRAAFMNGIIKDGFLEPRLPNGTTPAVDDFRRAVDLTEEARRVFNNVPGHIRGRTLEITFLRGLKIRLGEALIKLYNHTDPPSLPIIEEIKNIGDYIVSSCNTSPLPEVEPPTNQETTERYWDLYVPHWGYPRAMGHIFRGMAYMQLGLHWNRVQLDSRTGKKGPSTGNMGDLRTAAEEYVSGAAWLPDDDVDATNALWMAIFCMVRRGAYYLGDLQLLRTMALHQQGLWGPWFGADYIPAGHSGKLASSEALRQSEGADPDTICSPLVEWSEGVEVDQDILGEVLMPYIGRALQTPEKDGGGMIMLGKIIRSIWEERKRLGEPRVGDLWDGLPSRIRVEWEGVWKMYEKERLESRQPGLAESLNKISLAERVV
;
A
#
# COMPACT_ATOMS: atom_id res chain seq x y z
N MET A 1 -8.82 -27.01 -6.09
CA MET A 1 -8.72 -25.53 -6.14
C MET A 1 -10.06 -24.92 -6.56
N ILE A 2 -10.52 -25.12 -7.80
CA ILE A 2 -11.77 -24.53 -8.32
C ILE A 2 -13.00 -24.90 -7.48
N ALA A 3 -13.24 -26.19 -7.22
CA ALA A 3 -14.33 -26.61 -6.34
C ALA A 3 -14.27 -26.01 -4.92
N ALA A 4 -13.06 -25.69 -4.42
CA ALA A 4 -12.90 -25.02 -3.13
C ALA A 4 -13.18 -23.51 -3.23
N VAL A 5 -12.88 -22.87 -4.37
CA VAL A 5 -13.26 -21.49 -4.65
C VAL A 5 -14.78 -21.37 -4.86
N GLU A 6 -15.37 -22.22 -5.68
CA GLU A 6 -16.80 -22.19 -6.00
C GLU A 6 -17.65 -22.41 -4.75
N ARG A 7 -17.30 -23.41 -3.94
CA ARG A 7 -17.92 -23.61 -2.63
C ARG A 7 -17.79 -22.38 -1.74
N ARG A 8 -16.67 -21.66 -1.80
CA ARG A 8 -16.46 -20.42 -1.06
C ARG A 8 -17.28 -19.26 -1.60
N ILE A 9 -17.43 -19.15 -2.92
CA ILE A 9 -18.30 -18.15 -3.55
C ILE A 9 -19.74 -18.41 -3.11
N GLU A 10 -20.19 -19.66 -3.09
CA GLU A 10 -21.51 -20.06 -2.60
C GLU A 10 -21.68 -19.80 -1.09
N GLU A 11 -20.72 -20.20 -0.25
CA GLU A 11 -20.72 -19.94 1.20
C GLU A 11 -20.75 -18.43 1.50
N ARG A 12 -19.98 -17.62 0.77
CA ARG A 12 -19.98 -16.16 0.87
C ARG A 12 -21.30 -15.54 0.39
N ALA A 13 -21.88 -16.06 -0.70
CA ALA A 13 -23.21 -15.65 -1.18
C ALA A 13 -24.32 -16.07 -0.21
N GLU A 14 -24.15 -17.16 0.53
CA GLU A 14 -25.08 -17.62 1.55
C GLU A 14 -24.96 -16.85 2.87
N LEU A 15 -23.73 -16.50 3.30
CA LEU A 15 -23.49 -15.54 4.39
C LEU A 15 -24.12 -14.18 4.08
N LYS A 16 -24.01 -13.70 2.83
CA LYS A 16 -24.69 -12.48 2.36
C LYS A 16 -26.22 -12.58 2.47
N ARG A 17 -26.79 -13.75 2.16
CA ARG A 17 -28.24 -14.01 2.30
C ARG A 17 -28.71 -14.09 3.76
N ARG A 18 -27.85 -14.54 4.67
CA ARG A 18 -28.19 -14.73 6.10
C ARG A 18 -27.86 -13.52 6.98
N GLY A 19 -26.87 -12.72 6.60
CA GLY A 19 -26.25 -11.71 7.45
C GLY A 19 -26.82 -10.29 7.33
N GLY A 20 -27.63 -9.97 6.32
CA GLY A 20 -28.09 -8.59 6.13
C GLY A 20 -26.90 -7.62 5.99
N ASP A 21 -26.23 -7.70 4.85
CA ASP A 21 -25.40 -6.62 4.31
C ASP A 21 -24.11 -6.22 5.05
N ASP A 22 -23.23 -7.19 5.35
CA ASP A 22 -21.84 -6.88 5.68
C ASP A 22 -20.83 -7.56 4.72
N SER A 23 -20.05 -6.71 4.05
CA SER A 23 -18.69 -6.96 3.53
C SER A 23 -18.44 -7.56 2.14
N ILE A 24 -19.40 -7.57 1.21
CA ILE A 24 -19.08 -7.80 -0.21
C ILE A 24 -19.80 -6.76 -1.06
N MET A 25 -19.06 -5.72 -1.46
CA MET A 25 -19.49 -4.80 -2.52
C MET A 25 -19.99 -5.66 -3.67
N SER A 26 -21.26 -5.48 -4.07
CA SER A 26 -21.74 -6.08 -5.30
C SER A 26 -20.78 -5.73 -6.43
N VAL A 27 -20.70 -6.53 -7.50
CA VAL A 27 -19.99 -6.09 -8.73
C VAL A 27 -20.49 -4.69 -9.17
N ASN A 28 -21.76 -4.40 -8.87
CA ASN A 28 -22.40 -3.10 -9.11
C ASN A 28 -21.99 -1.97 -8.14
N ASP A 29 -21.34 -2.29 -7.03
CA ASP A 29 -20.91 -1.35 -5.99
C ASP A 29 -19.38 -1.23 -5.94
N ALA A 30 -18.66 -1.86 -6.87
CA ALA A 30 -17.22 -1.70 -6.99
C ALA A 30 -16.88 -0.20 -7.21
N PRO A 31 -15.84 0.35 -6.54
CA PRO A 31 -15.54 1.78 -6.57
C PRO A 31 -15.41 2.32 -7.99
N ALA A 32 -14.78 1.56 -8.89
CA ALA A 32 -14.62 1.96 -10.29
C ALA A 32 -15.96 2.05 -11.06
N LYS A 33 -16.94 1.19 -10.76
CA LYS A 33 -18.28 1.27 -11.35
C LYS A 33 -19.05 2.48 -10.82
N LEU A 34 -18.88 2.82 -9.53
CA LEU A 34 -19.46 4.03 -8.95
C LEU A 34 -18.86 5.29 -9.59
N ILE A 35 -17.54 5.30 -9.80
CA ILE A 35 -16.84 6.36 -10.52
C ILE A 35 -17.37 6.48 -11.96
N ALA A 36 -17.51 5.37 -12.70
CA ALA A 36 -18.05 5.40 -14.07
C ALA A 36 -19.46 6.02 -14.13
N ARG A 37 -20.35 5.67 -13.19
CA ARG A 37 -21.70 6.27 -13.10
C ARG A 37 -21.64 7.77 -12.82
N GLU A 38 -20.70 8.21 -11.98
CA GLU A 38 -20.49 9.63 -11.70
C GLU A 38 -19.97 10.38 -12.93
N ILE A 39 -19.11 9.77 -13.76
CA ILE A 39 -18.67 10.33 -15.05
C ILE A 39 -19.89 10.58 -15.95
N ASP A 40 -20.74 9.56 -16.13
CA ASP A 40 -21.96 9.68 -16.95
C ASP A 40 -22.92 10.76 -16.42
N ARG A 41 -23.07 10.84 -15.08
CA ARG A 41 -23.89 11.86 -14.41
C ARG A 41 -23.33 13.28 -14.59
N ARG A 42 -22.02 13.44 -14.76
CA ARG A 42 -21.36 14.74 -14.99
C ARG A 42 -21.48 15.16 -16.44
N ILE A 43 -21.22 14.24 -17.37
CA ILE A 43 -21.38 14.47 -18.81
C ILE A 43 -22.84 14.84 -19.13
N SER A 44 -23.82 14.15 -18.55
CA SER A 44 -25.25 14.49 -18.72
C SER A 44 -25.65 15.86 -18.16
N LYS A 45 -24.85 16.43 -17.25
CA LYS A 45 -25.00 17.81 -16.74
C LYS A 45 -24.20 18.85 -17.53
N GLY A 46 -23.55 18.45 -18.63
CA GLY A 46 -22.80 19.34 -19.51
C GLY A 46 -21.31 19.51 -19.18
N GLU A 47 -20.75 18.69 -18.26
CA GLU A 47 -19.30 18.64 -18.05
C GLU A 47 -18.62 17.99 -19.27
N ALA A 48 -17.45 18.49 -19.68
CA ALA A 48 -16.76 17.97 -20.85
C ALA A 48 -16.22 16.55 -20.60
N PRO A 49 -16.33 15.60 -21.56
CA PRO A 49 -15.73 14.28 -21.43
C PRO A 49 -14.23 14.36 -21.13
N GLY A 50 -13.76 13.54 -20.19
CA GLY A 50 -12.35 13.48 -19.80
C GLY A 50 -11.88 14.52 -18.79
N GLN A 51 -12.70 15.53 -18.47
CA GLN A 51 -12.38 16.54 -17.45
C GLN A 51 -12.39 15.97 -16.02
N TRP A 52 -13.28 15.00 -15.77
CA TRP A 52 -13.37 14.26 -14.52
C TRP A 52 -13.38 12.75 -14.80
N PRO A 53 -12.67 11.91 -14.01
CA PRO A 53 -11.88 12.27 -12.83
C PRO A 53 -10.60 13.04 -13.19
N PRO A 54 -10.08 13.90 -12.30
CA PRO A 54 -8.92 14.74 -12.61
C PRO A 54 -7.66 13.92 -12.82
N LEU A 55 -6.74 14.41 -13.65
CA LEU A 55 -5.43 13.79 -13.83
C LEU A 55 -4.69 13.67 -12.49
N GLY A 56 -3.97 12.57 -12.32
CA GLY A 56 -3.25 12.27 -11.08
C GLY A 56 -4.12 11.75 -9.93
N SER A 57 -5.44 11.70 -10.06
CA SER A 57 -6.34 11.20 -9.01
C SER A 57 -6.40 9.68 -8.93
N ALA A 58 -6.70 9.14 -7.75
CA ALA A 58 -6.96 7.72 -7.57
C ALA A 58 -8.23 7.29 -8.31
N ALA A 59 -9.26 8.14 -8.36
CA ALA A 59 -10.47 7.89 -9.13
C ALA A 59 -10.19 7.73 -10.64
N ARG A 60 -9.29 8.54 -11.21
CA ARG A 60 -8.86 8.40 -12.62
C ARG A 60 -8.17 7.05 -12.85
N ARG A 61 -7.24 6.70 -11.97
CA ARG A 61 -6.50 5.42 -12.03
C ARG A 61 -7.45 4.22 -11.98
N LEU A 62 -8.40 4.22 -11.04
CA LEU A 62 -9.41 3.16 -10.89
C LEU A 62 -10.31 3.06 -12.12
N TRP A 63 -10.77 4.18 -12.68
CA TRP A 63 -11.60 4.19 -13.87
C TRP A 63 -10.86 3.62 -15.09
N THR A 64 -9.64 4.09 -15.35
CA THR A 64 -8.81 3.59 -16.46
C THR A 64 -8.53 2.10 -16.31
N ALA A 65 -8.16 1.64 -15.11
CA ALA A 65 -7.91 0.24 -14.83
C ALA A 65 -9.18 -0.62 -15.01
N ASP A 66 -10.35 -0.16 -14.59
CA ASP A 66 -11.62 -0.90 -14.74
C ASP A 66 -12.09 -1.01 -16.20
N MET A 67 -11.84 0.01 -17.03
CA MET A 67 -12.08 -0.08 -18.47
C MET A 67 -11.24 -1.19 -19.11
N GLN A 68 -9.96 -1.23 -18.79
CA GLN A 68 -9.06 -2.29 -19.24
C GLN A 68 -9.47 -3.66 -18.67
N TYR A 69 -9.90 -3.69 -17.40
CA TYR A 69 -10.33 -4.92 -16.74
C TYR A 69 -11.57 -5.52 -17.42
N THR A 70 -12.56 -4.68 -17.71
CA THR A 70 -13.81 -5.08 -18.35
C THR A 70 -13.55 -5.66 -19.73
N GLU A 71 -12.62 -5.07 -20.49
CA GLU A 71 -12.19 -5.62 -21.77
C GLU A 71 -11.47 -6.97 -21.62
N ALA A 72 -10.58 -7.11 -20.63
CA ALA A 72 -9.92 -8.37 -20.34
C ALA A 72 -10.91 -9.48 -19.90
N LEU A 73 -11.95 -9.14 -19.12
CA LEU A 73 -13.03 -10.06 -18.79
C LEU A 73 -13.88 -10.45 -20.01
N ARG A 74 -14.13 -9.52 -20.93
CA ARG A 74 -14.81 -9.81 -22.20
C ARG A 74 -13.99 -10.77 -23.09
N GLN A 75 -12.67 -10.70 -23.03
CA GLN A 75 -11.81 -11.69 -23.68
C GLN A 75 -11.88 -13.04 -22.95
N LEU A 76 -11.85 -13.02 -21.62
CA LEU A 76 -11.95 -14.21 -20.78
C LEU A 76 -13.25 -14.98 -21.01
N SER A 77 -14.39 -14.30 -21.17
CA SER A 77 -15.68 -14.93 -21.39
C SER A 77 -15.77 -15.70 -22.71
N GLN A 78 -14.87 -15.42 -23.67
CA GLN A 78 -14.82 -16.11 -24.97
C GLN A 78 -14.19 -17.50 -24.90
N PHE A 79 -13.59 -17.89 -23.77
CA PHE A 79 -12.99 -19.20 -23.63
C PHE A 79 -14.06 -20.30 -23.57
N GLN A 80 -13.94 -21.31 -24.43
CA GLN A 80 -14.93 -22.39 -24.51
C GLN A 80 -14.24 -23.74 -24.72
N LYS A 81 -14.82 -24.78 -24.10
CA LYS A 81 -14.52 -26.17 -24.46
C LYS A 81 -15.39 -26.54 -25.66
N HIS A 82 -14.81 -27.27 -26.60
CA HIS A 82 -15.55 -27.86 -27.71
C HIS A 82 -15.15 -29.31 -27.86
N ASP A 83 -16.12 -30.15 -28.21
CA ASP A 83 -15.86 -31.56 -28.48
C ASP A 83 -14.97 -31.68 -29.72
N LEU A 84 -13.92 -32.49 -29.61
CA LEU A 84 -13.08 -32.76 -30.78
C LEU A 84 -13.84 -33.71 -31.72
N PRO A 85 -13.82 -33.46 -33.05
CA PRO A 85 -14.45 -34.37 -34.00
C PRO A 85 -13.90 -35.79 -33.83
N ALA A 86 -14.77 -36.81 -33.93
CA ALA A 86 -14.35 -38.21 -33.86
C ALA A 86 -13.25 -38.57 -34.89
N ALA A 87 -13.17 -37.81 -35.98
CA ALA A 87 -12.13 -37.92 -37.01
C ALA A 87 -10.72 -37.49 -36.56
N ALA A 88 -10.56 -36.84 -35.40
CA ALA A 88 -9.28 -36.36 -34.90
C ALA A 88 -8.44 -37.43 -34.18
N ASN A 89 -8.88 -38.69 -34.15
CA ASN A 89 -8.27 -39.79 -33.36
C ASN A 89 -8.06 -39.43 -31.88
N ALA A 90 -8.83 -38.49 -31.36
CA ALA A 90 -8.70 -38.04 -29.98
C ALA A 90 -9.31 -39.10 -29.03
N PRO A 91 -8.70 -39.35 -27.85
CA PRO A 91 -9.27 -40.26 -26.86
C PRO A 91 -10.72 -39.87 -26.48
N PRO A 92 -11.60 -40.82 -26.16
CA PRO A 92 -12.93 -40.52 -25.65
C PRO A 92 -12.84 -39.56 -24.44
N GLY A 93 -13.58 -38.44 -24.49
CA GLY A 93 -13.54 -37.39 -23.47
C GLY A 93 -12.48 -36.30 -23.68
N ALA A 94 -11.69 -36.37 -24.76
CA ALA A 94 -10.81 -35.27 -25.16
C ALA A 94 -11.62 -34.09 -25.71
N PHE A 95 -11.27 -32.89 -25.27
CA PHE A 95 -11.90 -31.64 -25.71
C PHE A 95 -10.83 -30.68 -26.22
N GLY A 96 -11.22 -29.83 -27.17
CA GLY A 96 -10.44 -28.68 -27.60
C GLY A 96 -10.82 -27.46 -26.75
N ILE A 97 -9.90 -26.51 -26.66
CA ILE A 97 -10.13 -25.22 -26.02
C ILE A 97 -9.89 -24.13 -27.07
N SER A 98 -10.84 -23.20 -27.19
CA SER A 98 -10.70 -21.99 -28.02
C SER A 98 -10.87 -20.75 -27.17
N GLY A 99 -10.18 -19.67 -27.54
CA GLY A 99 -10.23 -18.37 -26.87
C GLY A 99 -9.11 -17.44 -27.34
N PRO A 100 -9.21 -16.14 -27.04
CA PRO A 100 -8.16 -15.17 -27.36
C PRO A 100 -6.90 -15.40 -26.51
N LEU A 101 -5.74 -15.50 -27.15
CA LEU A 101 -4.45 -15.49 -26.45
C LEU A 101 -4.17 -14.10 -25.88
N GLN A 102 -3.30 -14.01 -24.87
CA GLN A 102 -2.89 -12.77 -24.19
C GLN A 102 -3.88 -12.29 -23.11
N THR A 103 -5.04 -12.94 -22.97
CA THR A 103 -6.04 -12.62 -21.95
C THR A 103 -5.47 -12.61 -20.55
N LEU A 104 -4.61 -13.58 -20.19
CA LEU A 104 -3.98 -13.59 -18.86
C LEU A 104 -3.07 -12.37 -18.66
N ALA A 105 -2.36 -11.96 -19.71
CA ALA A 105 -1.49 -10.82 -19.64
C ALA A 105 -2.27 -9.50 -19.51
N ASP A 106 -3.42 -9.39 -20.15
CA ASP A 106 -4.29 -8.23 -19.98
C ASP A 106 -4.83 -8.15 -18.55
N LEU A 107 -5.39 -9.26 -18.02
CA LEU A 107 -5.87 -9.35 -16.63
C LEU A 107 -4.78 -9.00 -15.61
N THR A 108 -3.57 -9.54 -15.79
CA THR A 108 -2.46 -9.30 -14.85
C THR A 108 -1.85 -7.91 -15.02
N SER A 109 -1.91 -7.29 -16.20
CA SER A 109 -1.46 -5.90 -16.37
C SER A 109 -2.36 -4.95 -15.61
N VAL A 110 -3.67 -5.16 -15.69
CA VAL A 110 -4.65 -4.37 -14.94
C VAL A 110 -4.46 -4.51 -13.43
N ALA A 111 -4.28 -5.75 -12.95
CA ALA A 111 -4.03 -6.01 -11.53
C ALA A 111 -2.75 -5.35 -10.98
N MET A 112 -1.80 -5.00 -11.86
CA MET A 112 -0.61 -4.23 -11.50
C MET A 112 -0.87 -2.72 -11.41
N GLU A 113 -1.80 -2.19 -12.20
CA GLU A 113 -2.16 -0.77 -12.20
C GLU A 113 -3.00 -0.41 -10.97
N ASP A 114 -4.04 -1.22 -10.71
CA ASP A 114 -4.79 -1.17 -9.46
C ASP A 114 -5.45 -2.52 -9.18
N PHE A 115 -5.12 -3.12 -8.04
CA PHE A 115 -5.74 -4.39 -7.65
C PHE A 115 -7.21 -4.23 -7.23
N LYS A 116 -7.63 -3.03 -6.83
CA LYS A 116 -8.99 -2.74 -6.33
C LYS A 116 -10.06 -2.89 -7.43
N VAL A 117 -9.69 -2.97 -8.70
CA VAL A 117 -10.61 -3.23 -9.82
C VAL A 117 -10.76 -4.72 -10.14
N VAL A 118 -9.97 -5.60 -9.53
CA VAL A 118 -9.99 -7.03 -9.84
C VAL A 118 -11.18 -7.70 -9.14
N TYR A 119 -12.11 -8.23 -9.93
CA TYR A 119 -13.27 -8.99 -9.46
C TYR A 119 -13.60 -10.13 -10.43
N PHE A 120 -13.92 -11.31 -9.91
CA PHE A 120 -14.38 -12.44 -10.74
C PHE A 120 -15.83 -12.73 -10.42
N GLY A 121 -16.66 -12.81 -11.47
CA GLY A 121 -18.04 -13.23 -11.41
C GLY A 121 -18.20 -14.75 -11.49
N GLU A 122 -19.45 -15.18 -11.59
CA GLU A 122 -19.81 -16.58 -11.76
C GLU A 122 -19.27 -17.14 -13.08
N GLY A 123 -18.61 -18.30 -13.04
CA GLY A 123 -18.01 -18.95 -14.20
C GLY A 123 -16.66 -18.40 -14.67
N ASP A 124 -16.26 -17.19 -14.25
CA ASP A 124 -15.00 -16.58 -14.72
C ASP A 124 -13.76 -17.41 -14.35
N LEU A 125 -13.77 -18.10 -13.21
CA LEU A 125 -12.65 -18.94 -12.77
C LEU A 125 -12.51 -20.21 -13.62
N GLU A 126 -13.62 -20.80 -14.08
CA GLU A 126 -13.58 -21.90 -15.04
C GLU A 126 -12.98 -21.41 -16.37
N LYS A 127 -13.40 -20.23 -16.84
CA LYS A 127 -12.85 -19.59 -18.04
C LYS A 127 -11.37 -19.29 -17.88
N LEU A 128 -10.94 -18.85 -16.70
CA LEU A 128 -9.53 -18.60 -16.40
C LEU A 128 -8.70 -19.88 -16.39
N GLN A 129 -9.27 -21.00 -15.91
CA GLN A 129 -8.62 -22.30 -16.04
C GLN A 129 -8.43 -22.69 -17.52
N LEU A 130 -9.45 -22.48 -18.35
CA LEU A 130 -9.34 -22.71 -19.80
C LEU A 130 -8.27 -21.81 -20.44
N CYS A 131 -8.22 -20.54 -20.04
CA CYS A 131 -7.19 -19.60 -20.44
C CYS A 131 -5.79 -20.11 -20.11
N TYR A 132 -5.57 -20.57 -18.87
CA TYR A 132 -4.29 -21.16 -18.48
C TYR A 132 -3.93 -22.38 -19.32
N MET A 133 -4.85 -23.33 -19.47
CA MET A 133 -4.59 -24.55 -20.23
C MET A 133 -4.21 -24.25 -21.68
N LEU A 134 -4.99 -23.39 -22.35
CA LEU A 134 -4.73 -23.02 -23.74
C LEU A 134 -3.41 -22.27 -23.88
N GLU A 135 -3.19 -21.21 -23.09
CA GLU A 135 -1.98 -20.40 -23.22
C GLU A 135 -0.72 -21.19 -22.86
N GLN A 136 -0.77 -22.04 -21.82
CA GLN A 136 0.35 -22.89 -21.41
C GLN A 136 0.76 -23.85 -22.54
N GLN A 137 -0.23 -24.50 -23.17
CA GLN A 137 -0.01 -25.43 -24.27
C GLN A 137 0.53 -24.69 -25.51
N GLN A 138 -0.08 -23.58 -25.91
CA GLN A 138 0.28 -22.82 -27.11
C GLN A 138 1.67 -22.19 -27.01
N ARG A 139 2.05 -21.70 -25.81
CA ARG A 139 3.34 -21.03 -25.60
C ARG A 139 4.44 -21.98 -25.13
N ASN A 140 4.11 -23.25 -24.85
CA ASN A 140 5.02 -24.22 -24.25
C ASN A 140 5.74 -23.64 -23.01
N ALA A 141 4.99 -22.95 -22.15
CA ALA A 141 5.56 -22.37 -20.95
C ALA A 141 6.00 -23.47 -19.97
N ILE A 142 6.99 -23.15 -19.13
CA ILE A 142 7.44 -24.00 -18.03
C ILE A 142 6.45 -23.83 -16.88
N GLY A 143 5.93 -24.95 -16.38
CA GLY A 143 5.00 -24.97 -15.26
C GLY A 143 5.65 -24.70 -13.90
N ASP A 144 4.92 -25.00 -12.83
CA ASP A 144 5.31 -24.81 -11.43
C ASP A 144 6.21 -25.92 -10.85
N ASN A 145 6.36 -27.05 -11.56
CA ASN A 145 7.16 -28.21 -11.13
C ASN A 145 8.67 -27.95 -10.94
N LEU A 146 9.21 -26.84 -11.48
CA LEU A 146 10.60 -26.43 -11.31
C LEU A 146 10.68 -25.21 -10.40
N ASN A 147 11.73 -25.13 -9.58
CA ASN A 147 11.99 -23.88 -8.85
C ASN A 147 12.35 -22.74 -9.83
N PRO A 148 12.25 -21.46 -9.41
CA PRO A 148 12.47 -20.33 -10.31
C PRO A 148 13.81 -20.37 -11.07
N VAL A 149 14.91 -20.68 -10.37
CA VAL A 149 16.25 -20.78 -10.97
C VAL A 149 16.33 -21.85 -12.05
N GLN A 150 15.79 -23.05 -11.77
CA GLN A 150 15.73 -24.15 -12.73
C GLN A 150 14.85 -23.81 -13.94
N ALA A 151 13.71 -23.15 -13.71
CA ALA A 151 12.82 -22.74 -14.78
C ALA A 151 13.51 -21.75 -15.74
N ILE A 152 14.20 -20.73 -15.21
CA ILE A 152 14.95 -19.77 -16.04
C ILE A 152 16.12 -20.45 -16.77
N ALA A 153 16.83 -21.36 -16.12
CA ALA A 153 17.91 -22.12 -16.76
C ALA A 153 17.41 -22.96 -17.94
N GLU A 154 16.23 -23.56 -17.84
CA GLU A 154 15.62 -24.33 -18.94
C GLU A 154 15.16 -23.41 -20.09
N TYR A 155 14.62 -22.22 -19.81
CA TYR A 155 14.37 -21.22 -20.86
C TYR A 155 15.64 -20.80 -21.58
N LYS A 156 16.72 -20.53 -20.85
CA LYS A 156 18.03 -20.21 -21.42
C LYS A 156 18.55 -21.35 -22.29
N LYS A 157 18.47 -22.59 -21.82
CA LYS A 157 18.86 -23.79 -22.58
C LYS A 157 18.06 -23.95 -23.88
N ARG A 158 16.77 -23.62 -23.90
CA ARG A 158 15.96 -23.63 -25.14
C ARG A 158 16.45 -22.57 -26.13
N LEU A 159 16.78 -21.37 -25.64
CA LEU A 159 17.38 -20.29 -26.44
C LEU A 159 18.75 -20.72 -27.01
N ASP A 160 19.61 -21.29 -26.18
CA ASP A 160 20.95 -21.78 -26.57
C ASP A 160 20.88 -22.92 -27.61
N LYS A 161 19.79 -23.70 -27.61
CA LYS A 161 19.48 -24.73 -28.62
C LYS A 161 18.87 -24.20 -29.92
N GLY A 162 18.79 -22.87 -30.08
CA GLY A 162 18.32 -22.22 -31.30
C GLY A 162 16.84 -21.84 -31.30
N THR A 163 16.13 -21.94 -30.17
CA THR A 163 14.76 -21.41 -30.09
C THR A 163 14.79 -19.88 -30.13
N SER A 164 14.00 -19.24 -30.99
CA SER A 164 13.95 -17.77 -31.08
C SER A 164 13.49 -17.10 -29.78
N TRP A 165 14.02 -15.91 -29.48
CA TRP A 165 13.55 -15.07 -28.37
C TRP A 165 12.06 -14.76 -28.47
N ASP A 166 11.51 -14.60 -29.67
CA ASP A 166 10.07 -14.35 -29.87
C ASP A 166 9.18 -15.51 -29.43
N VAL A 167 9.75 -16.72 -29.29
CA VAL A 167 9.07 -17.89 -28.72
C VAL A 167 9.32 -17.98 -27.21
N ILE A 168 10.57 -17.75 -26.76
CA ILE A 168 10.94 -17.83 -25.34
C ILE A 168 10.27 -16.74 -24.51
N ARG A 169 10.25 -15.50 -25.00
CA ARG A 169 9.68 -14.34 -24.31
C ARG A 169 8.22 -14.57 -23.89
N PRO A 170 7.27 -14.85 -24.78
CA PRO A 170 5.87 -15.02 -24.38
C PRO A 170 5.66 -16.23 -23.44
N ALA A 171 6.46 -17.29 -23.57
CA ALA A 171 6.42 -18.45 -22.68
C ALA A 171 6.87 -18.10 -21.26
N LEU A 172 8.02 -17.43 -21.14
CA LEU A 172 8.55 -16.93 -19.87
C LEU A 172 7.60 -15.95 -19.20
N GLN A 173 7.07 -14.99 -19.96
CA GLN A 173 6.10 -14.01 -19.44
C GLN A 173 4.84 -14.69 -18.92
N LEU A 174 4.38 -15.76 -19.59
CA LEU A 174 3.25 -16.56 -19.12
C LEU A 174 3.57 -17.25 -17.79
N SER A 175 4.74 -17.87 -17.61
CA SER A 175 5.12 -18.50 -16.33
C SER A 175 5.07 -17.51 -15.16
N ILE A 176 5.59 -16.29 -15.34
CA ILE A 176 5.58 -15.24 -14.31
C ILE A 176 4.15 -14.80 -14.01
N ARG A 177 3.38 -14.48 -15.05
CA ARG A 177 2.01 -13.96 -14.91
C ARG A 177 1.03 -15.00 -14.37
N ALA A 178 1.25 -16.28 -14.67
CA ALA A 178 0.47 -17.38 -14.09
C ALA A 178 0.73 -17.53 -12.59
N ALA A 179 2.00 -17.49 -12.16
CA ALA A 179 2.31 -17.45 -10.73
C ALA A 179 1.65 -16.24 -10.05
N PHE A 180 1.74 -15.06 -10.67
CA PHE A 180 1.13 -13.85 -10.13
C PHE A 180 -0.40 -13.95 -9.98
N MET A 181 -1.09 -14.36 -11.05
CA MET A 181 -2.55 -14.50 -11.02
C MET A 181 -3.02 -15.64 -10.09
N ASN A 182 -2.25 -16.73 -9.94
CA ASN A 182 -2.55 -17.74 -8.93
C ASN A 182 -2.45 -17.15 -7.51
N GLY A 183 -1.46 -16.29 -7.25
CA GLY A 183 -1.35 -15.53 -6.01
C GLY A 183 -2.59 -14.66 -5.76
N ILE A 184 -3.06 -13.93 -6.77
CA ILE A 184 -4.30 -13.12 -6.72
C ILE A 184 -5.51 -13.97 -6.33
N ILE A 185 -5.72 -15.10 -7.03
CA ILE A 185 -6.87 -15.97 -6.79
C ILE A 185 -6.81 -16.53 -5.37
N LYS A 186 -5.62 -16.95 -4.92
CA LYS A 186 -5.43 -17.51 -3.58
C LYS A 186 -5.65 -16.48 -2.48
N ASP A 187 -5.18 -15.25 -2.69
CA ASP A 187 -5.34 -14.13 -1.76
C ASP A 187 -6.81 -13.69 -1.63
N GLY A 188 -7.55 -13.61 -2.75
CA GLY A 188 -8.94 -13.13 -2.74
C GLY A 188 -10.00 -14.20 -2.39
N PHE A 189 -9.82 -15.44 -2.85
CA PHE A 189 -10.90 -16.43 -2.90
C PHE A 189 -10.68 -17.68 -2.04
N LEU A 190 -9.43 -18.15 -1.91
CA LEU A 190 -9.12 -19.43 -1.27
C LEU A 190 -8.79 -19.33 0.20
N GLU A 191 -8.94 -18.15 0.80
CA GLU A 191 -8.47 -17.94 2.15
C GLU A 191 -9.41 -18.57 3.20
N PRO A 192 -9.17 -19.80 3.66
CA PRO A 192 -8.84 -19.89 5.07
C PRO A 192 -7.47 -20.55 5.25
N ARG A 193 -6.59 -19.79 5.91
CA ARG A 193 -5.66 -20.23 6.95
C ARG A 193 -5.29 -21.71 6.90
N LEU A 194 -4.07 -21.99 6.49
CA LEU A 194 -3.46 -23.25 6.89
C LEU A 194 -3.10 -23.17 8.39
N PRO A 195 -3.35 -24.22 9.19
CA PRO A 195 -3.07 -24.24 10.64
C PRO A 195 -1.61 -23.93 11.03
N ASN A 196 -0.70 -24.01 10.06
CA ASN A 196 0.73 -23.76 10.21
C ASN A 196 1.13 -22.28 10.02
N GLY A 197 0.17 -21.37 9.86
CA GLY A 197 0.46 -19.96 9.60
C GLY A 197 1.14 -19.74 8.24
N THR A 198 0.74 -20.48 7.19
CA THR A 198 1.15 -20.18 5.81
C THR A 198 -0.03 -19.71 4.97
N THR A 199 0.24 -18.77 4.06
CA THR A 199 -0.72 -18.29 3.06
C THR A 199 -0.23 -18.75 1.68
N PRO A 200 -0.94 -19.67 1.00
CA PRO A 200 -0.56 -20.14 -0.34
C PRO A 200 -0.37 -19.03 -1.39
N ALA A 201 -0.95 -17.84 -1.15
CA ALA A 201 -0.75 -16.66 -1.97
C ALA A 201 0.68 -16.08 -1.88
N VAL A 202 1.29 -16.09 -0.68
CA VAL A 202 2.67 -15.59 -0.48
C VAL A 202 3.65 -16.42 -1.30
N ASP A 203 3.49 -17.74 -1.33
CA ASP A 203 4.37 -18.62 -2.11
C ASP A 203 4.30 -18.35 -3.62
N ASP A 204 3.10 -18.08 -4.14
CA ASP A 204 2.90 -17.76 -5.54
C ASP A 204 3.41 -16.36 -5.91
N PHE A 205 3.16 -15.36 -5.06
CA PHE A 205 3.73 -14.02 -5.26
C PHE A 205 5.26 -14.05 -5.18
N ARG A 206 5.83 -14.78 -4.21
CA ARG A 206 7.28 -14.97 -4.09
C ARG A 206 7.84 -15.67 -5.32
N ARG A 207 7.20 -16.73 -5.81
CA ARG A 207 7.57 -17.39 -7.06
C ARG A 207 7.58 -16.43 -8.25
N ALA A 208 6.57 -15.57 -8.38
CA ALA A 208 6.49 -14.60 -9.46
C ALA A 208 7.62 -13.55 -9.38
N VAL A 209 7.95 -13.08 -8.18
CA VAL A 209 9.09 -12.19 -7.90
C VAL A 209 10.39 -12.89 -8.29
N ASP A 210 10.65 -14.09 -7.77
CA ASP A 210 11.89 -14.84 -7.98
C ASP A 210 12.12 -15.17 -9.46
N LEU A 211 11.07 -15.60 -10.18
CA LEU A 211 11.15 -15.83 -11.63
C LEU A 211 11.54 -14.55 -12.38
N THR A 212 10.99 -13.41 -11.97
CA THR A 212 11.26 -12.12 -12.63
C THR A 212 12.67 -11.61 -12.34
N GLU A 213 13.12 -11.69 -11.09
CA GLU A 213 14.47 -11.30 -10.69
C GLU A 213 15.53 -12.15 -11.39
N GLU A 214 15.34 -13.47 -11.38
CA GLU A 214 16.26 -14.41 -12.02
C GLU A 214 16.26 -14.23 -13.56
N ALA A 215 15.09 -14.03 -14.17
CA ALA A 215 15.00 -13.73 -15.60
C ALA A 215 15.73 -12.43 -15.96
N ARG A 216 15.55 -11.37 -15.17
CA ARG A 216 16.25 -10.09 -15.37
C ARG A 216 17.77 -10.24 -15.24
N ARG A 217 18.23 -11.10 -14.33
CA ARG A 217 19.65 -11.42 -14.15
C ARG A 217 20.22 -12.19 -15.34
N VAL A 218 19.54 -13.26 -15.79
CA VAL A 218 20.02 -14.15 -16.86
C VAL A 218 19.91 -13.52 -18.25
N PHE A 219 18.86 -12.73 -18.49
CA PHE A 219 18.58 -12.05 -19.77
C PHE A 219 18.90 -10.56 -19.73
N ASN A 220 19.85 -10.13 -18.89
CA ASN A 220 20.26 -8.73 -18.73
C ASN A 220 20.79 -8.09 -20.03
N ASN A 221 21.33 -8.91 -20.95
CA ASN A 221 21.86 -8.47 -22.24
C ASN A 221 20.78 -8.27 -23.31
N VAL A 222 19.53 -8.66 -23.06
CA VAL A 222 18.42 -8.45 -24.00
C VAL A 222 17.94 -7.00 -23.89
N PRO A 223 17.97 -6.17 -24.96
CA PRO A 223 17.50 -4.78 -24.89
C PRO A 223 16.08 -4.65 -24.33
N GLY A 224 15.81 -3.67 -23.47
CA GLY A 224 14.53 -3.52 -22.77
C GLY A 224 13.31 -3.52 -23.71
N HIS A 225 13.38 -2.77 -24.80
CA HIS A 225 12.30 -2.67 -25.79
C HIS A 225 11.90 -4.02 -26.43
N ILE A 226 12.78 -5.03 -26.47
CA ILE A 226 12.44 -6.39 -26.93
C ILE A 226 12.26 -7.39 -25.79
N ARG A 227 12.83 -7.13 -24.60
CA ARG A 227 12.75 -8.00 -23.42
C ARG A 227 11.30 -8.17 -22.95
N GLY A 228 10.53 -7.10 -23.07
CA GLY A 228 9.08 -7.08 -22.84
C GLY A 228 8.69 -6.71 -21.42
N ARG A 229 7.48 -6.15 -21.29
CA ARG A 229 7.01 -5.41 -20.10
C ARG A 229 7.06 -6.19 -18.78
N THR A 230 6.81 -7.50 -18.80
CA THR A 230 6.85 -8.35 -17.59
C THR A 230 8.23 -8.41 -16.94
N LEU A 231 9.29 -8.19 -17.74
CA LEU A 231 10.67 -8.19 -17.25
C LEU A 231 11.16 -6.78 -16.95
N GLU A 232 10.32 -5.75 -17.04
CA GLU A 232 10.67 -4.37 -16.68
C GLU A 232 10.63 -4.14 -15.18
N ILE A 233 11.36 -3.10 -14.73
CA ILE A 233 11.47 -2.80 -13.30
C ILE A 233 10.13 -2.41 -12.70
N THR A 234 9.28 -1.74 -13.48
CA THR A 234 7.93 -1.32 -13.08
C THR A 234 7.03 -2.51 -12.77
N PHE A 235 7.13 -3.60 -13.55
CA PHE A 235 6.39 -4.83 -13.28
C PHE A 235 6.88 -5.52 -12.01
N LEU A 236 8.21 -5.57 -11.79
CA LEU A 236 8.79 -6.15 -10.58
C LEU A 236 8.41 -5.37 -9.31
N ARG A 237 8.31 -4.03 -9.39
CA ARG A 237 7.75 -3.22 -8.29
C ARG A 237 6.32 -3.67 -7.96
N GLY A 238 5.46 -3.80 -8.97
CA GLY A 238 4.08 -4.27 -8.80
C GLY A 238 4.00 -5.65 -8.13
N LEU A 239 4.81 -6.62 -8.58
CA LEU A 239 4.90 -7.95 -7.95
C LEU A 239 5.30 -7.87 -6.47
N LYS A 240 6.33 -7.07 -6.16
CA LYS A 240 6.81 -6.91 -4.78
C LYS A 240 5.81 -6.19 -3.88
N ILE A 241 5.02 -5.25 -4.41
CA ILE A 241 3.92 -4.64 -3.67
C ILE A 241 2.90 -5.71 -3.26
N ARG A 242 2.50 -6.58 -4.19
CA ARG A 242 1.52 -7.64 -3.92
C ARG A 242 2.06 -8.67 -2.93
N LEU A 243 3.36 -9.02 -3.02
CA LEU A 243 4.03 -9.84 -2.02
C LEU A 243 4.04 -9.16 -0.63
N GLY A 244 4.41 -7.88 -0.55
CA GLY A 244 4.46 -7.11 0.70
C GLY A 244 3.10 -7.03 1.39
N GLU A 245 2.03 -6.78 0.64
CA GLU A 245 0.66 -6.79 1.17
C GLU A 245 0.24 -8.18 1.68
N ALA A 246 0.54 -9.24 0.93
CA ALA A 246 0.27 -10.61 1.37
C ALA A 246 1.06 -11.00 2.63
N LEU A 247 2.29 -10.50 2.77
CA LEU A 247 3.11 -10.67 3.98
C LEU A 247 2.54 -9.88 5.18
N ILE A 248 2.00 -8.69 4.97
CA ILE A 248 1.31 -7.93 6.04
C ILE A 248 0.08 -8.69 6.52
N LYS A 249 -0.73 -9.23 5.61
CA LYS A 249 -1.88 -10.09 5.97
C LYS A 249 -1.42 -11.31 6.75
N LEU A 250 -0.37 -11.98 6.28
CA LEU A 250 0.23 -13.12 6.97
C LEU A 250 0.69 -12.73 8.38
N TYR A 251 1.38 -11.60 8.53
CA TYR A 251 1.85 -11.08 9.81
C TYR A 251 0.69 -10.84 10.79
N ASN A 252 -0.37 -10.16 10.35
CA ASN A 252 -1.57 -9.87 11.16
C ASN A 252 -2.32 -11.14 11.60
N HIS A 253 -2.00 -12.29 11.01
CA HIS A 253 -2.58 -13.59 11.36
C HIS A 253 -1.57 -14.55 12.00
N THR A 254 -0.33 -14.11 12.24
CA THR A 254 0.71 -14.91 12.88
C THR A 254 0.78 -14.55 14.36
N ASP A 255 0.49 -15.51 15.23
CA ASP A 255 0.58 -15.37 16.68
C ASP A 255 1.45 -16.50 17.27
N PRO A 256 2.60 -16.18 17.90
CA PRO A 256 3.14 -14.84 18.14
C PRO A 256 3.69 -14.18 16.86
N PRO A 257 3.74 -12.84 16.80
CA PRO A 257 4.35 -12.10 15.69
C PRO A 257 5.75 -12.60 15.31
N SER A 258 6.03 -12.70 14.00
CA SER A 258 7.28 -13.26 13.47
C SER A 258 8.22 -12.17 12.93
N LEU A 259 9.41 -12.05 13.51
CA LEU A 259 10.44 -11.07 13.10
C LEU A 259 10.90 -11.26 11.64
N PRO A 260 11.15 -12.50 11.14
CA PRO A 260 11.49 -12.71 9.73
C PRO A 260 10.49 -12.13 8.72
N ILE A 261 9.19 -12.14 9.04
CA ILE A 261 8.15 -11.58 8.15
C ILE A 261 8.29 -10.05 8.09
N ILE A 262 8.53 -9.40 9.23
CA ILE A 262 8.77 -7.96 9.32
C ILE A 262 10.02 -7.57 8.54
N GLU A 263 11.10 -8.31 8.68
CA GLU A 263 12.35 -8.07 7.94
C GLU A 263 12.13 -8.21 6.43
N GLU A 264 11.37 -9.20 5.99
CA GLU A 264 11.02 -9.36 4.56
C GLU A 264 10.19 -8.17 4.05
N ILE A 265 9.17 -7.73 4.79
CA ILE A 265 8.36 -6.54 4.46
C ILE A 265 9.25 -5.29 4.36
N LYS A 266 10.15 -5.10 5.32
CA LYS A 266 11.10 -3.99 5.32
C LYS A 266 12.02 -4.04 4.11
N ASN A 267 12.60 -5.21 3.80
CA ASN A 267 13.49 -5.40 2.66
C ASN A 267 12.77 -5.13 1.32
N ILE A 268 11.50 -5.49 1.22
CA ILE A 268 10.65 -5.13 0.07
C ILE A 268 10.47 -3.62 -0.01
N GLY A 269 10.15 -2.94 1.10
CA GLY A 269 10.03 -1.49 1.15
C GLY A 269 11.34 -0.78 0.73
N ASP A 270 12.47 -1.25 1.27
CA ASP A 270 13.82 -0.78 0.94
C ASP A 270 14.14 -0.91 -0.55
N TYR A 271 13.85 -2.08 -1.12
CA TYR A 271 14.01 -2.33 -2.54
C TYR A 271 13.15 -1.36 -3.36
N ILE A 272 11.85 -1.22 -3.05
CA ILE A 272 10.93 -0.42 -3.86
C ILE A 272 11.36 1.05 -3.87
N VAL A 273 11.62 1.64 -2.70
CA VAL A 273 12.07 3.04 -2.59
C VAL A 273 13.39 3.24 -3.34
N SER A 274 14.37 2.35 -3.12
CA SER A 274 15.66 2.39 -3.83
C SER A 274 15.50 2.27 -5.35
N SER A 275 14.63 1.35 -5.80
CA SER A 275 14.38 1.15 -7.22
C SER A 275 13.73 2.37 -7.87
N CYS A 276 12.86 3.08 -7.15
CA CYS A 276 12.31 4.36 -7.62
C CYS A 276 13.44 5.39 -7.68
N ASN A 277 14.23 5.58 -6.62
CA ASN A 277 15.30 6.57 -6.65
C ASN A 277 16.38 6.35 -7.74
N THR A 278 16.61 5.11 -8.16
CA THR A 278 17.72 4.74 -9.07
C THR A 278 17.35 4.55 -10.55
N SER A 279 16.08 4.34 -10.89
CA SER A 279 15.62 4.24 -12.28
C SER A 279 14.78 5.46 -12.60
N PRO A 280 14.90 6.15 -13.74
CA PRO A 280 14.24 7.43 -13.95
C PRO A 280 12.71 7.32 -14.08
N LEU A 281 12.05 8.47 -13.86
CA LEU A 281 10.67 8.77 -14.24
C LEU A 281 10.36 8.32 -15.68
N PRO A 282 9.08 8.15 -16.07
CA PRO A 282 8.74 7.79 -17.44
C PRO A 282 9.52 8.65 -18.45
N GLU A 283 10.23 8.02 -19.40
CA GLU A 283 11.11 8.69 -20.39
C GLU A 283 10.38 9.62 -21.38
N VAL A 284 9.13 9.97 -21.12
CA VAL A 284 8.41 10.95 -21.92
C VAL A 284 8.93 12.32 -21.50
N GLU A 285 9.46 13.10 -22.44
CA GLU A 285 9.74 14.52 -22.23
C GLU A 285 8.52 15.18 -21.58
N PRO A 286 8.71 16.15 -20.65
CA PRO A 286 7.60 16.83 -20.03
C PRO A 286 6.63 17.30 -21.12
N PRO A 287 5.34 16.96 -20.97
CA PRO A 287 4.41 16.91 -22.07
C PRO A 287 4.23 18.30 -22.70
N THR A 288 4.31 18.38 -24.02
CA THR A 288 4.18 19.64 -24.77
C THR A 288 2.74 19.95 -25.19
N ASN A 289 1.84 18.98 -25.05
CA ASN A 289 0.42 19.12 -25.37
C ASN A 289 -0.45 18.31 -24.38
N GLN A 290 -1.78 18.49 -24.45
CA GLN A 290 -2.70 17.85 -23.51
C GLN A 290 -2.66 16.32 -23.59
N GLU A 291 -2.69 15.72 -24.78
CA GLU A 291 -2.70 14.24 -24.94
C GLU A 291 -1.44 13.58 -24.35
N THR A 292 -0.27 14.17 -24.60
CA THR A 292 0.99 13.70 -24.00
C THR A 292 1.00 13.89 -22.48
N THR A 293 0.29 14.89 -21.97
CA THR A 293 0.16 15.14 -20.52
C THR A 293 -0.68 14.05 -19.84
N GLU A 294 -1.83 13.72 -20.41
CA GLU A 294 -2.70 12.67 -19.87
C GLU A 294 -1.96 11.33 -19.80
N ARG A 295 -1.33 10.94 -20.92
CA ARG A 295 -0.57 9.70 -20.99
C ARG A 295 0.63 9.66 -20.02
N TYR A 296 1.28 10.79 -19.78
CA TYR A 296 2.38 10.87 -18.83
C TYR A 296 1.91 10.54 -17.41
N TRP A 297 0.85 11.20 -16.94
CA TRP A 297 0.35 11.00 -15.57
C TRP A 297 -0.30 9.64 -15.37
N ASP A 298 -0.99 9.12 -16.40
CA ASP A 298 -1.55 7.78 -16.40
C ASP A 298 -0.47 6.69 -16.28
N LEU A 299 0.78 6.96 -16.72
CA LEU A 299 1.91 6.07 -16.51
C LEU A 299 2.66 6.35 -15.20
N TYR A 300 2.83 7.62 -14.85
CA TYR A 300 3.56 8.07 -13.67
C TYR A 300 2.94 7.52 -12.39
N VAL A 301 1.63 7.70 -12.21
CA VAL A 301 0.96 7.35 -10.94
C VAL A 301 1.08 5.86 -10.62
N PRO A 302 0.66 4.92 -11.49
CA PRO A 302 0.71 3.49 -11.17
C PRO A 302 2.13 2.89 -11.16
N HIS A 303 3.08 3.45 -11.92
CA HIS A 303 4.41 2.85 -12.06
C HIS A 303 5.52 3.54 -11.25
N TRP A 304 5.23 4.72 -10.70
CA TRP A 304 6.17 5.50 -9.91
C TRP A 304 5.59 5.98 -8.57
N GLY A 305 4.58 6.86 -8.61
CA GLY A 305 4.04 7.50 -7.41
C GLY A 305 3.51 6.47 -6.41
N TYR A 306 2.63 5.58 -6.88
CA TYR A 306 2.03 4.52 -6.08
C TYR A 306 3.09 3.53 -5.55
N PRO A 307 4.01 2.97 -6.37
CA PRO A 307 5.09 2.14 -5.84
C PRO A 307 5.96 2.83 -4.79
N ARG A 308 6.38 4.08 -5.03
CA ARG A 308 7.19 4.83 -4.05
C ARG A 308 6.45 4.98 -2.73
N ALA A 309 5.16 5.30 -2.78
CA ALA A 309 4.30 5.37 -1.59
C ALA A 309 4.23 4.03 -0.85
N MET A 310 3.97 2.93 -1.56
CA MET A 310 3.88 1.60 -0.95
C MET A 310 5.20 1.15 -0.32
N GLY A 311 6.33 1.49 -0.94
CA GLY A 311 7.66 1.22 -0.36
C GLY A 311 7.85 1.92 0.99
N HIS A 312 7.46 3.19 1.09
CA HIS A 312 7.44 3.94 2.35
C HIS A 312 6.44 3.36 3.36
N ILE A 313 5.23 2.98 2.94
CA ILE A 313 4.23 2.35 3.82
C ILE A 313 4.72 1.03 4.42
N PHE A 314 5.41 0.19 3.64
CA PHE A 314 6.00 -1.06 4.14
C PHE A 314 7.10 -0.84 5.15
N ARG A 315 7.98 0.16 4.92
CA ARG A 315 8.97 0.58 5.92
C ARG A 315 8.29 1.08 7.19
N GLY A 316 7.28 1.92 7.05
CA GLY A 316 6.48 2.44 8.16
C GLY A 316 5.89 1.32 9.02
N MET A 317 5.28 0.33 8.38
CA MET A 317 4.74 -0.86 9.04
C MET A 317 5.83 -1.63 9.78
N ALA A 318 6.94 -1.92 9.12
CA ALA A 318 8.02 -2.69 9.74
C ALA A 318 8.60 -2.00 10.98
N TYR A 319 8.95 -0.71 10.87
CA TYR A 319 9.47 0.07 12.00
C TYR A 319 8.45 0.21 13.12
N MET A 320 7.17 0.39 12.81
CA MET A 320 6.13 0.43 13.84
C MET A 320 6.11 -0.88 14.63
N GLN A 321 6.11 -2.03 13.95
CA GLN A 321 6.05 -3.33 14.63
C GLN A 321 7.32 -3.62 15.44
N LEU A 322 8.51 -3.27 14.91
CA LEU A 322 9.77 -3.34 15.66
C LEU A 322 9.70 -2.51 16.94
N GLY A 323 9.22 -1.26 16.83
CA GLY A 323 9.13 -0.34 17.95
C GLY A 323 8.13 -0.77 19.03
N LEU A 324 7.02 -1.40 18.65
CA LEU A 324 5.97 -1.82 19.59
C LEU A 324 6.24 -3.18 20.26
N HIS A 325 6.82 -4.13 19.52
CA HIS A 325 6.91 -5.52 19.98
C HIS A 325 8.32 -6.00 20.33
N TRP A 326 9.35 -5.58 19.59
CA TRP A 326 10.73 -6.07 19.80
C TRP A 326 11.59 -5.10 20.61
N ASN A 327 11.45 -3.80 20.33
CA ASN A 327 12.29 -2.76 20.93
C ASN A 327 11.50 -1.94 21.97
N ARG A 328 10.43 -2.52 22.53
CA ARG A 328 9.56 -1.87 23.52
C ARG A 328 10.36 -1.39 24.73
N VAL A 329 10.07 -0.19 25.20
CA VAL A 329 10.77 0.47 26.30
C VAL A 329 9.89 0.44 27.53
N GLN A 330 10.39 -0.14 28.61
CA GLN A 330 9.78 -0.10 29.93
C GLN A 330 10.25 1.18 30.65
N LEU A 331 9.30 1.96 31.19
CA LEU A 331 9.58 3.22 31.89
C LEU A 331 9.46 3.02 33.40
N ASP A 332 10.51 2.48 34.02
CA ASP A 332 10.49 2.22 35.46
C ASP A 332 10.76 3.47 36.30
N SER A 333 10.06 3.57 37.43
CA SER A 333 10.25 4.65 38.41
C SER A 333 11.58 4.51 39.14
N ARG A 334 12.11 5.62 39.69
CA ARG A 334 13.29 5.60 40.59
C ARG A 334 13.03 4.84 41.87
N THR A 335 11.76 4.68 42.25
CA THR A 335 11.34 3.90 43.42
C THR A 335 11.39 2.39 43.18
N GLY A 336 11.64 1.94 41.93
CA GLY A 336 11.64 0.53 41.55
C GLY A 336 10.26 -0.06 41.30
N LYS A 337 9.18 0.73 41.45
CA LYS A 337 7.85 0.33 40.97
C LYS A 337 7.86 0.28 39.44
N LYS A 338 7.25 -0.78 38.89
CA LYS A 338 7.03 -0.94 37.44
C LYS A 338 6.14 0.19 36.93
N GLY A 339 6.64 0.99 36.01
CA GLY A 339 5.84 2.00 35.34
C GLY A 339 5.20 1.47 34.06
N PRO A 340 4.68 2.37 33.21
CA PRO A 340 4.13 1.99 31.93
C PRO A 340 5.24 1.65 30.94
N SER A 341 4.83 1.15 29.80
CA SER A 341 5.69 0.84 28.66
C SER A 341 5.29 1.67 27.45
N THR A 342 6.25 1.92 26.57
CA THR A 342 6.07 2.66 25.33
C THR A 342 6.88 2.01 24.20
N GLY A 343 6.64 2.42 22.96
CA GLY A 343 7.46 1.95 21.85
C GLY A 343 8.85 2.59 21.82
N ASN A 344 9.76 1.97 21.07
CA ASN A 344 11.07 2.56 20.81
C ASN A 344 10.93 3.91 20.10
N MET A 345 11.60 4.95 20.64
CA MET A 345 11.50 6.31 20.10
C MET A 345 11.99 6.41 18.65
N GLY A 346 13.11 5.78 18.33
CA GLY A 346 13.73 5.87 17.02
C GLY A 346 12.94 5.11 15.96
N ASP A 347 12.49 3.91 16.29
CA ASP A 347 11.66 3.11 15.38
C ASP A 347 10.30 3.79 15.14
N LEU A 348 9.62 4.28 16.18
CA LEU A 348 8.33 4.96 16.01
C LEU A 348 8.44 6.30 15.28
N ARG A 349 9.54 7.05 15.48
CA ARG A 349 9.81 8.26 14.67
C ARG A 349 9.96 7.89 13.20
N THR A 350 10.82 6.93 12.90
CA THR A 350 11.06 6.46 11.53
C THR A 350 9.75 5.96 10.91
N ALA A 351 8.96 5.20 11.66
CA ALA A 351 7.67 4.71 11.21
C ALA A 351 6.71 5.85 10.82
N ALA A 352 6.61 6.87 11.67
CA ALA A 352 5.75 8.03 11.43
C ALA A 352 6.18 8.82 10.19
N GLU A 353 7.49 9.07 10.03
CA GLU A 353 8.07 9.77 8.88
C GLU A 353 7.86 8.99 7.57
N GLU A 354 8.04 7.66 7.60
CA GLU A 354 7.83 6.77 6.45
C GLU A 354 6.34 6.70 6.06
N TYR A 355 5.42 6.53 7.01
CA TYR A 355 3.99 6.55 6.72
C TYR A 355 3.52 7.88 6.11
N VAL A 356 3.96 9.02 6.67
CA VAL A 356 3.62 10.33 6.10
C VAL A 356 4.24 10.55 4.73
N SER A 357 5.46 10.05 4.50
CA SER A 357 6.08 10.07 3.17
C SER A 357 5.24 9.26 2.19
N GLY A 358 4.78 8.08 2.59
CA GLY A 358 3.86 7.25 1.81
C GLY A 358 2.57 7.97 1.44
N ALA A 359 1.90 8.55 2.44
CA ALA A 359 0.69 9.34 2.22
C ALA A 359 0.91 10.52 1.26
N ALA A 360 2.02 11.23 1.40
CA ALA A 360 2.35 12.40 0.59
C ALA A 360 2.71 12.08 -0.87
N TRP A 361 3.02 10.82 -1.19
CA TRP A 361 3.23 10.34 -2.57
C TRP A 361 1.94 9.88 -3.26
N LEU A 362 0.88 9.64 -2.50
CA LEU A 362 -0.41 9.21 -3.04
C LEU A 362 -1.29 10.41 -3.42
N PRO A 363 -2.30 10.17 -4.29
CA PRO A 363 -3.37 11.14 -4.53
C PRO A 363 -4.21 11.39 -3.27
N ASP A 364 -4.79 12.59 -3.15
CA ASP A 364 -5.57 12.99 -1.99
C ASP A 364 -6.90 12.24 -1.85
N ASP A 365 -7.39 11.66 -2.95
CA ASP A 365 -8.57 10.79 -3.01
C ASP A 365 -8.21 9.29 -2.95
N ASP A 366 -6.99 8.93 -2.56
CA ASP A 366 -6.59 7.54 -2.35
C ASP A 366 -6.81 7.10 -0.89
N VAL A 367 -7.51 5.99 -0.69
CA VAL A 367 -7.79 5.44 0.64
C VAL A 367 -6.52 4.97 1.35
N ASP A 368 -5.52 4.50 0.59
CA ASP A 368 -4.23 4.07 1.13
C ASP A 368 -3.47 5.28 1.73
N ALA A 369 -3.67 6.48 1.17
CA ALA A 369 -3.07 7.71 1.67
C ALA A 369 -3.64 8.08 3.05
N THR A 370 -4.97 8.02 3.19
CA THR A 370 -5.64 8.30 4.45
C THR A 370 -5.30 7.28 5.52
N ASN A 371 -5.22 5.99 5.17
CA ASN A 371 -4.78 4.94 6.07
C ASN A 371 -3.35 5.20 6.56
N ALA A 372 -2.43 5.53 5.65
CA ALA A 372 -1.06 5.89 6.00
C ALA A 372 -0.98 7.12 6.91
N LEU A 373 -1.80 8.17 6.70
CA LEU A 373 -1.88 9.31 7.61
C LEU A 373 -2.32 8.89 9.02
N TRP A 374 -3.34 8.04 9.15
CA TRP A 374 -3.77 7.55 10.46
C TRP A 374 -2.70 6.71 11.15
N MET A 375 -1.96 5.89 10.40
CA MET A 375 -0.85 5.11 10.96
C MET A 375 0.35 6.00 11.36
N ALA A 376 0.62 7.08 10.61
CA ALA A 376 1.61 8.09 10.99
C ALA A 376 1.21 8.79 12.30
N ILE A 377 -0.06 9.19 12.43
CA ILE A 377 -0.62 9.77 13.65
C ILE A 377 -0.48 8.79 14.82
N PHE A 378 -0.82 7.51 14.62
CA PHE A 378 -0.65 6.48 15.64
C PHE A 378 0.80 6.41 16.13
N CYS A 379 1.77 6.30 15.22
CA CYS A 379 3.20 6.23 15.58
C CYS A 379 3.69 7.50 16.30
N MET A 380 3.31 8.68 15.80
CA MET A 380 3.65 9.97 16.40
C MET A 380 3.10 10.10 17.82
N VAL A 381 1.82 9.77 18.02
CA VAL A 381 1.15 9.86 19.31
C VAL A 381 1.75 8.86 20.31
N ARG A 382 2.08 7.65 19.88
CA ARG A 382 2.74 6.63 20.72
C ARG A 382 4.16 7.02 21.13
N ARG A 383 4.86 7.77 20.29
CA ARG A 383 6.22 8.23 20.57
C ARG A 383 6.29 9.52 21.39
N GLY A 384 5.32 10.43 21.25
CA GLY A 384 5.36 11.73 21.93
C GLY A 384 6.38 12.71 21.32
N ALA A 385 6.62 13.82 22.01
CA ALA A 385 7.53 14.89 21.55
C ALA A 385 7.20 15.37 20.12
N TYR A 386 5.94 15.77 19.95
CA TYR A 386 5.37 16.41 18.77
C TYR A 386 4.52 17.61 19.22
N TYR A 387 4.27 18.57 18.32
CA TYR A 387 3.40 19.70 18.60
C TYR A 387 1.93 19.35 18.36
N LEU A 388 1.05 19.84 19.23
CA LEU A 388 -0.40 19.65 19.09
C LEU A 388 -0.92 20.15 17.73
N GLY A 389 -0.42 21.27 17.23
CA GLY A 389 -0.81 21.83 15.93
C GLY A 389 -0.44 20.93 14.74
N ASP A 390 0.64 20.14 14.83
CA ASP A 390 1.00 19.17 13.79
C ASP A 390 0.06 17.97 13.80
N LEU A 391 -0.35 17.49 14.99
CA LEU A 391 -1.41 16.48 15.13
C LEU A 391 -2.75 16.96 14.55
N GLN A 392 -3.15 18.19 14.88
CA GLN A 392 -4.39 18.78 14.38
C GLN A 392 -4.38 18.91 12.85
N LEU A 393 -3.24 19.31 12.27
CA LEU A 393 -3.05 19.35 10.82
C LEU A 393 -3.29 17.97 10.20
N LEU A 394 -2.51 16.96 10.60
CA LEU A 394 -2.56 15.62 10.00
C LEU A 394 -3.94 14.99 10.12
N ARG A 395 -4.58 15.14 11.29
CA ARG A 395 -5.95 14.65 11.52
C ARG A 395 -6.94 15.33 10.58
N THR A 396 -6.83 16.65 10.41
CA THR A 396 -7.71 17.41 9.52
C THR A 396 -7.52 16.99 8.07
N MET A 397 -6.28 16.76 7.65
CA MET A 397 -5.97 16.21 6.33
C MET A 397 -6.58 14.84 6.12
N ALA A 398 -6.41 13.91 7.05
CA ALA A 398 -6.97 12.56 6.95
C ALA A 398 -8.51 12.56 6.88
N LEU A 399 -9.18 13.42 7.65
CA LEU A 399 -10.62 13.59 7.60
C LEU A 399 -11.09 14.22 6.28
N HIS A 400 -10.34 15.20 5.75
CA HIS A 400 -10.65 15.81 4.46
C HIS A 400 -10.52 14.79 3.32
N GLN A 401 -9.42 14.03 3.28
CA GLN A 401 -9.22 12.95 2.29
C GLN A 401 -10.33 11.90 2.38
N GLN A 402 -10.76 11.53 3.60
CA GLN A 402 -11.90 10.62 3.80
C GLN A 402 -13.20 11.12 3.14
N GLY A 403 -13.41 12.44 3.10
CA GLY A 403 -14.53 13.03 2.35
C GLY A 403 -14.41 12.91 0.83
N LEU A 404 -13.19 12.81 0.30
CA LEU A 404 -12.93 12.72 -1.15
C LEU A 404 -13.16 11.31 -1.70
N TRP A 405 -12.73 10.28 -0.96
CA TRP A 405 -12.88 8.87 -1.39
C TRP A 405 -14.10 8.17 -0.79
N GLY A 406 -14.69 8.71 0.28
CA GLY A 406 -15.86 8.15 0.97
C GLY A 406 -17.04 7.80 0.04
N PRO A 407 -17.39 8.60 -0.99
CA PRO A 407 -18.45 8.26 -1.93
C PRO A 407 -18.24 6.96 -2.73
N TRP A 408 -16.99 6.49 -2.87
CA TRP A 408 -16.64 5.34 -3.72
C TRP A 408 -16.36 4.07 -2.90
N PHE A 409 -15.80 4.23 -1.71
CA PHE A 409 -15.41 3.11 -0.85
C PHE A 409 -16.33 2.91 0.37
N GLY A 410 -17.21 3.87 0.64
CA GLY A 410 -18.01 3.93 1.85
C GLY A 410 -17.26 4.59 3.02
N ALA A 411 -17.97 5.33 3.86
CA ALA A 411 -17.36 6.09 4.95
C ALA A 411 -16.62 5.20 5.98
N ASP A 412 -17.05 3.95 6.13
CA ASP A 412 -16.50 3.01 7.12
C ASP A 412 -15.36 2.14 6.59
N TYR A 413 -14.90 2.35 5.36
CA TYR A 413 -13.76 1.61 4.80
C TYR A 413 -12.52 1.69 5.71
N ILE A 414 -12.29 2.89 6.28
CA ILE A 414 -11.41 3.05 7.45
C ILE A 414 -12.31 3.17 8.68
N PRO A 415 -12.48 2.10 9.47
CA PRO A 415 -13.49 2.05 10.52
C PRO A 415 -13.19 3.04 11.64
N ALA A 416 -14.22 3.42 12.40
CA ALA A 416 -14.07 4.30 13.56
C ALA A 416 -13.08 3.74 14.61
N GLY A 417 -13.00 2.41 14.74
CA GLY A 417 -12.06 1.70 15.61
C GLY A 417 -10.62 1.63 15.10
N HIS A 418 -10.28 2.30 13.99
CA HIS A 418 -8.92 2.35 13.49
C HIS A 418 -7.95 2.93 14.53
N SER A 419 -6.80 2.27 14.77
CA SER A 419 -5.86 2.61 15.85
C SER A 419 -5.41 4.07 15.83
N GLY A 420 -5.13 4.63 14.65
CA GLY A 420 -4.80 6.04 14.49
C GLY A 420 -5.92 7.01 14.85
N LYS A 421 -7.18 6.66 14.58
CA LYS A 421 -8.35 7.50 14.96
C LYS A 421 -8.52 7.51 16.48
N LEU A 422 -8.39 6.34 17.11
CA LEU A 422 -8.46 6.19 18.56
C LEU A 422 -7.33 6.95 19.26
N ALA A 423 -6.08 6.74 18.83
CA ALA A 423 -4.91 7.42 19.39
C ALA A 423 -5.00 8.95 19.23
N SER A 424 -5.42 9.43 18.06
CA SER A 424 -5.62 10.86 17.82
C SER A 424 -6.67 11.45 18.74
N SER A 425 -7.82 10.77 18.90
CA SER A 425 -8.92 11.25 19.74
C SER A 425 -8.51 11.31 21.21
N GLU A 426 -7.77 10.30 21.68
CA GLU A 426 -7.25 10.27 23.04
C GLU A 426 -6.21 11.37 23.29
N ALA A 427 -5.27 11.59 22.37
CA ALA A 427 -4.28 12.66 22.48
C ALA A 427 -4.92 14.06 22.51
N LEU A 428 -5.95 14.28 21.69
CA LEU A 428 -6.69 15.55 21.68
C LEU A 428 -7.48 15.75 22.97
N ARG A 429 -8.09 14.69 23.52
CA ARG A 429 -8.78 14.73 24.82
C ARG A 429 -7.82 15.08 25.96
N GLN A 430 -6.62 14.52 25.96
CA GLN A 430 -5.58 14.83 26.96
C GLN A 430 -5.02 16.25 26.82
N SER A 431 -5.18 16.88 25.66
CA SER A 431 -4.67 18.22 25.35
C SER A 431 -5.79 19.27 25.23
N GLU A 432 -6.95 19.00 25.83
CA GLU A 432 -8.10 19.89 25.72
C GLU A 432 -7.80 21.27 26.35
N GLY A 433 -7.98 22.32 25.56
CA GLY A 433 -7.69 23.70 25.95
C GLY A 433 -6.21 24.10 25.88
N ALA A 434 -5.32 23.22 25.43
CA ALA A 434 -3.92 23.54 25.21
C ALA A 434 -3.70 24.29 23.89
N ASP A 435 -2.64 25.12 23.84
CA ASP A 435 -2.27 25.88 22.65
C ASP A 435 -1.63 24.97 21.58
N PRO A 436 -1.72 25.30 20.28
CA PRO A 436 -1.13 24.49 19.21
C PRO A 436 0.38 24.24 19.31
N ASP A 437 1.13 25.12 19.99
CA ASP A 437 2.58 24.98 20.23
C ASP A 437 2.93 24.15 21.46
N THR A 438 1.93 23.57 22.12
CA THR A 438 2.11 22.62 23.22
C THR A 438 2.80 21.35 22.74
N ILE A 439 3.80 20.89 23.50
CA ILE A 439 4.47 19.61 23.26
C ILE A 439 3.68 18.49 23.94
N CYS A 440 3.28 17.49 23.16
CA CYS A 440 2.47 16.38 23.64
C CYS A 440 3.32 15.21 24.14
N SER A 441 2.85 14.59 25.22
CA SER A 441 3.39 13.36 25.81
C SER A 441 3.05 12.12 24.99
N PRO A 442 3.81 11.01 25.11
CA PRO A 442 3.47 9.75 24.45
C PRO A 442 2.22 9.11 25.09
N LEU A 443 1.43 8.39 24.28
CA LEU A 443 0.46 7.43 24.81
C LEU A 443 1.17 6.13 25.22
N VAL A 444 1.09 5.80 26.50
CA VAL A 444 1.76 4.66 27.11
C VAL A 444 0.79 3.55 27.51
N GLU A 445 1.31 2.35 27.75
CA GLU A 445 0.54 1.17 28.14
C GLU A 445 1.01 0.59 29.46
N TRP A 446 0.06 0.30 30.34
CA TRP A 446 0.31 -0.44 31.58
C TRP A 446 0.17 -1.94 31.34
N SER A 447 0.92 -2.74 32.11
CA SER A 447 0.76 -4.19 32.07
C SER A 447 -0.63 -4.59 32.54
N GLU A 448 -1.17 -5.68 31.98
CA GLU A 448 -2.48 -6.19 32.36
C GLU A 448 -2.56 -6.42 33.88
N GLY A 449 -3.63 -5.92 34.51
CA GLY A 449 -3.84 -6.01 35.95
C GLY A 449 -3.06 -5.01 36.82
N VAL A 450 -2.28 -4.09 36.22
CA VAL A 450 -1.61 -3.01 36.95
C VAL A 450 -2.48 -1.74 36.90
N GLU A 451 -2.84 -1.21 38.06
CA GLU A 451 -3.54 0.07 38.17
C GLU A 451 -2.65 1.24 37.74
N VAL A 452 -3.26 2.25 37.11
CA VAL A 452 -2.55 3.45 36.66
C VAL A 452 -2.14 4.29 37.86
N ASP A 453 -0.82 4.39 38.09
CA ASP A 453 -0.23 5.25 39.13
C ASP A 453 0.19 6.59 38.50
N GLN A 454 -0.54 7.67 38.82
CA GLN A 454 -0.32 9.01 38.26
C GLN A 454 1.00 9.62 38.71
N ASP A 455 1.48 9.29 39.92
CA ASP A 455 2.74 9.80 40.44
C ASP A 455 3.91 9.21 39.62
N ILE A 456 3.84 7.90 39.34
CA ILE A 456 4.82 7.24 38.46
C ILE A 456 4.76 7.83 37.05
N LEU A 457 3.56 8.08 36.53
CA LEU A 457 3.39 8.63 35.19
C LEU A 457 4.08 10.00 35.05
N GLY A 458 3.83 10.91 35.99
CA GLY A 458 4.50 12.22 36.04
C GLY A 458 6.03 12.09 36.20
N GLU A 459 6.48 11.12 37.00
CA GLU A 459 7.91 10.86 37.22
C GLU A 459 8.64 10.42 35.93
N VAL A 460 8.04 9.56 35.12
CA VAL A 460 8.76 8.88 34.01
C VAL A 460 8.55 9.52 32.64
N LEU A 461 7.41 10.19 32.39
CA LEU A 461 7.12 10.76 31.08
C LEU A 461 7.99 11.99 30.77
N MET A 462 8.17 12.90 31.72
CA MET A 462 8.96 14.11 31.50
C MET A 462 10.42 13.80 31.18
N PRO A 463 11.12 12.89 31.91
CA PRO A 463 12.45 12.45 31.51
C PRO A 463 12.49 11.73 30.16
N TYR A 464 11.44 10.98 29.81
CA TYR A 464 11.36 10.33 28.50
C TYR A 464 11.28 11.36 27.37
N ILE A 465 10.41 12.36 27.47
CA ILE A 465 10.28 13.45 26.51
C ILE A 465 11.58 14.27 26.47
N GLY A 466 12.13 14.62 27.62
CA GLY A 466 13.41 15.34 27.70
C GLY A 466 14.54 14.59 26.98
N ARG A 467 14.63 13.26 27.14
CA ARG A 467 15.57 12.42 26.38
C ARG A 467 15.26 12.44 24.89
N ALA A 468 14.00 12.34 24.49
CA ALA A 468 13.62 12.43 23.08
C ALA A 468 14.13 13.74 22.47
N LEU A 469 13.86 14.89 23.12
CA LEU A 469 14.26 16.21 22.66
C LEU A 469 15.78 16.43 22.61
N GLN A 470 16.52 15.87 23.57
CA GLN A 470 17.98 16.00 23.65
C GLN A 470 18.72 15.03 22.71
N THR A 471 18.08 13.93 22.32
CA THR A 471 18.67 12.96 21.39
C THR A 471 18.72 13.60 19.99
N PRO A 472 19.84 13.50 19.25
CA PRO A 472 19.93 14.05 17.90
C PRO A 472 18.86 13.44 16.96
N GLU A 473 18.35 14.23 16.02
CA GLU A 473 17.34 13.76 15.04
C GLU A 473 17.82 12.52 14.26
N LYS A 474 19.10 12.49 13.87
CA LYS A 474 19.73 11.35 13.17
C LYS A 474 19.74 10.05 13.98
N ASP A 475 19.61 10.14 15.29
CA ASP A 475 19.63 9.01 16.23
C ASP A 475 18.20 8.69 16.73
N GLY A 476 17.15 9.20 16.05
CA GLY A 476 15.75 8.96 16.38
C GLY A 476 15.15 9.92 17.43
N GLY A 477 15.92 10.91 17.87
CA GLY A 477 15.52 11.93 18.86
C GLY A 477 14.74 13.10 18.26
N GLY A 478 14.86 14.29 18.83
CA GLY A 478 14.26 15.56 18.38
C GLY A 478 12.72 15.65 18.43
N MET A 479 12.19 16.80 18.03
CA MET A 479 10.75 16.97 17.80
C MET A 479 10.33 16.29 16.50
N ILE A 480 9.15 15.67 16.50
CA ILE A 480 8.48 15.24 15.26
C ILE A 480 7.74 16.42 14.65
N MET A 481 7.93 16.60 13.35
CA MET A 481 7.24 17.62 12.55
C MET A 481 6.88 17.05 11.17
N LEU A 482 5.83 16.24 11.12
CA LEU A 482 5.43 15.48 9.93
C LEU A 482 4.81 16.35 8.85
N GLY A 483 4.10 17.44 9.19
CA GLY A 483 3.57 18.37 8.20
C GLY A 483 4.65 18.94 7.27
N LYS A 484 5.88 19.10 7.77
CA LYS A 484 7.05 19.52 6.99
C LYS A 484 7.36 18.53 5.87
N ILE A 485 7.31 17.24 6.18
CA ILE A 485 7.66 16.15 5.26
C ILE A 485 6.65 16.13 4.11
N ILE A 486 5.35 16.21 4.43
CA ILE A 486 4.29 16.28 3.43
C ILE A 486 4.51 17.48 2.50
N ARG A 487 4.71 18.67 3.08
CA ARG A 487 4.94 19.90 2.30
C ARG A 487 6.16 19.77 1.38
N SER A 488 7.27 19.23 1.88
CA SER A 488 8.49 19.04 1.09
C SER A 488 8.26 18.10 -0.11
N ILE A 489 7.53 17.01 0.08
CA ILE A 489 7.21 16.06 -1.00
C ILE A 489 6.25 16.69 -2.00
N TRP A 490 5.26 17.45 -1.54
CA TRP A 490 4.37 18.20 -2.44
C TRP A 490 5.10 19.27 -3.24
N GLU A 491 6.08 19.97 -2.65
CA GLU A 491 6.92 20.92 -3.38
C GLU A 491 7.82 20.21 -4.41
N GLU A 492 8.28 18.98 -4.15
CA GLU A 492 8.92 18.12 -5.16
C GLU A 492 7.95 17.77 -6.30
N ARG A 493 6.77 17.23 -5.99
CA ARG A 493 5.75 16.84 -6.98
C ARG A 493 5.25 18.03 -7.81
N LYS A 494 5.06 19.21 -7.20
CA LYS A 494 4.75 20.47 -7.90
C LYS A 494 5.84 20.85 -8.91
N ARG A 495 7.12 20.70 -8.54
CA ARG A 495 8.25 20.95 -9.45
C ARG A 495 8.30 19.97 -10.62
N LEU A 496 7.78 18.76 -10.45
CA LEU A 496 7.59 17.79 -11.54
C LEU A 496 6.40 18.12 -12.45
N GLY A 497 5.61 19.15 -12.13
CA GLY A 497 4.44 19.55 -12.89
C GLY A 497 3.20 18.67 -12.63
N GLU A 498 3.18 17.94 -11.52
CA GLU A 498 2.05 17.07 -11.20
C GLU A 498 0.78 17.90 -10.92
N PRO A 499 -0.33 17.60 -11.62
CA PRO A 499 -1.55 18.38 -11.50
C PRO A 499 -2.13 18.23 -10.10
N ARG A 500 -2.69 19.32 -9.58
CA ARG A 500 -3.48 19.35 -8.34
C ARG A 500 -2.73 18.98 -7.07
N VAL A 501 -1.40 18.88 -7.11
CA VAL A 501 -0.61 18.68 -5.89
C VAL A 501 -0.80 19.85 -4.96
N GLY A 502 -1.16 19.57 -3.71
CA GLY A 502 -1.39 20.59 -2.69
C GLY A 502 -2.79 21.21 -2.74
N ASP A 503 -3.68 20.79 -3.65
CA ASP A 503 -5.11 21.14 -3.56
C ASP A 503 -5.66 20.74 -2.18
N LEU A 504 -5.21 19.62 -1.61
CA LEU A 504 -5.55 19.22 -0.24
C LEU A 504 -5.14 20.28 0.78
N TRP A 505 -3.95 20.87 0.67
CA TRP A 505 -3.51 21.96 1.55
C TRP A 505 -4.46 23.15 1.47
N ASP A 506 -4.78 23.57 0.26
CA ASP A 506 -5.63 24.74 0.03
C ASP A 506 -7.08 24.49 0.46
N GLY A 507 -7.53 23.23 0.44
CA GLY A 507 -8.81 22.76 0.97
C GLY A 507 -8.89 22.71 2.50
N LEU A 508 -7.79 22.85 3.23
CA LEU A 508 -7.81 22.84 4.70
C LEU A 508 -8.35 24.17 5.27
N PRO A 509 -9.05 24.13 6.43
CA PRO A 509 -9.47 25.32 7.14
C PRO A 509 -8.31 26.31 7.33
N SER A 510 -8.53 27.59 7.03
CA SER A 510 -7.50 28.63 7.13
C SER A 510 -6.87 28.71 8.50
N ARG A 511 -7.68 28.54 9.56
CA ARG A 511 -7.24 28.49 10.95
C ARG A 511 -6.15 27.44 11.17
N ILE A 512 -6.37 26.20 10.72
CA ILE A 512 -5.42 25.08 10.89
C ILE A 512 -4.11 25.39 10.17
N ARG A 513 -4.16 25.95 8.96
CA ARG A 513 -2.96 26.35 8.21
C ARG A 513 -2.15 27.42 8.94
N VAL A 514 -2.82 28.44 9.48
CA VAL A 514 -2.17 29.54 10.21
C VAL A 514 -1.56 29.05 11.53
N GLU A 515 -2.30 28.25 12.30
CA GLU A 515 -1.81 27.63 13.54
C GLU A 515 -0.57 26.77 13.27
N TRP A 516 -0.63 25.92 12.25
CA TRP A 516 0.50 25.08 11.85
C TRP A 516 1.71 25.89 11.38
N GLU A 517 1.54 26.95 10.59
CA GLU A 517 2.65 27.85 10.20
C GLU A 517 3.31 28.53 11.40
N GLY A 518 2.53 28.83 12.44
CA GLY A 518 3.05 29.32 13.72
C GLY A 518 3.94 28.28 14.41
N VAL A 519 3.43 27.06 14.55
CA VAL A 519 4.16 25.90 15.10
C VAL A 519 5.43 25.60 14.30
N TRP A 520 5.34 25.65 12.98
CA TRP A 520 6.45 25.41 12.06
C TRP A 520 7.59 26.41 12.25
N LYS A 521 7.26 27.71 12.35
CA LYS A 521 8.25 28.76 12.64
C LYS A 521 8.90 28.58 14.00
N MET A 522 8.13 28.16 15.00
CA MET A 522 8.65 27.86 16.33
C MET A 522 9.62 26.68 16.30
N TYR A 523 9.23 25.58 15.65
CA TYR A 523 10.08 24.42 15.45
C TYR A 523 11.41 24.79 14.78
N GLU A 524 11.38 25.55 13.69
CA GLU A 524 12.61 25.95 12.99
C GLU A 524 13.49 26.87 13.85
N LYS A 525 12.88 27.76 14.65
CA LYS A 525 13.61 28.58 15.64
C LYS A 525 14.30 27.69 16.67
N GLU A 526 13.56 26.80 17.34
CA GLU A 526 14.09 25.89 18.37
C GLU A 526 15.14 24.91 17.81
N ARG A 527 14.99 24.46 16.56
CA ARG A 527 15.96 23.61 15.87
C ARG A 527 17.27 24.33 15.57
N LEU A 528 17.21 25.62 15.25
CA LEU A 528 18.41 26.45 15.03
C LEU A 528 19.08 26.79 16.36
N GLU A 529 18.31 27.07 17.40
CA GLU A 529 18.79 27.41 18.74
C GLU A 529 19.38 26.20 19.48
N SER A 530 18.80 25.00 19.35
CA SER A 530 19.31 23.75 19.95
C SER A 530 20.67 23.30 19.40
N ARG A 531 21.12 23.87 18.28
CA ARG A 531 22.51 23.72 17.79
C ARG A 531 23.51 24.54 18.62
N GLN A 532 23.04 25.39 19.52
CA GLN A 532 23.85 26.10 20.50
C GLN A 532 23.82 25.34 21.84
N PRO A 533 24.98 25.04 22.45
CA PRO A 533 25.02 24.32 23.72
C PRO A 533 24.44 25.18 24.86
N GLY A 534 23.28 24.78 25.42
CA GLY A 534 22.84 25.28 26.73
C GLY A 534 21.36 25.60 26.99
N LEU A 535 20.41 25.38 26.08
CA LEU A 535 19.01 25.81 26.33
C LEU A 535 18.04 24.66 26.57
N ALA A 536 17.48 24.61 27.78
CA ALA A 536 16.40 23.72 28.21
C ALA A 536 15.07 24.48 28.46
N GLU A 537 14.78 25.51 27.66
CA GLU A 537 13.53 26.29 27.77
C GLU A 537 12.29 25.54 27.26
N SER A 538 12.46 24.58 26.34
CA SER A 538 11.34 23.84 25.72
C SER A 538 10.59 22.90 26.69
N LEU A 539 11.22 22.49 27.80
CA LEU A 539 10.60 21.60 28.78
C LEU A 539 9.43 22.26 29.55
N ASN A 540 9.40 23.60 29.63
CA ASN A 540 8.32 24.33 30.30
C ASN A 540 7.00 24.34 29.51
N LYS A 541 7.01 23.88 28.26
CA LYS A 541 5.84 23.85 27.35
C LYS A 541 5.25 22.45 27.16
N ILE A 542 5.69 21.48 27.96
CA ILE A 542 5.16 20.12 27.87
C ILE A 542 3.81 20.08 28.57
N SER A 543 2.77 19.70 27.84
CA SER A 543 1.49 19.36 28.48
C SER A 543 1.63 18.00 29.14
N LEU A 544 1.62 18.01 30.46
CA LEU A 544 1.26 16.84 31.25
C LEU A 544 -0.26 16.69 31.23
N ALA A 545 -0.75 15.46 31.31
CA ALA A 545 -2.15 15.15 31.62
C ALA A 545 -2.50 15.54 33.08
N GLU A 546 -2.12 16.73 33.52
CA GLU A 546 -2.25 17.25 34.89
C GLU A 546 -3.63 17.88 35.16
N ARG A 547 -4.68 17.43 34.48
CA ARG A 547 -6.05 17.94 34.68
C ARG A 547 -7.13 16.86 34.69
N VAL A 548 -6.90 15.76 35.41
CA VAL A 548 -8.00 14.96 35.96
C VAL A 548 -7.72 14.74 37.45
N VAL A 549 -8.14 15.72 38.25
CA VAL A 549 -8.55 15.52 39.65
C VAL A 549 -10.05 15.28 39.63
#